data_AF-A0A446ZKC7-F1
#
_entry.id   AF-A0A446ZKC7-F1
#
_cell.length_a   1.000
_cell.length_b   1.000
_cell.length_c   1.000
_cell.angle_alpha   90.00
_cell.angle_beta   90.00
_cell.angle_gamma   90.00
#
_symmetry.space_group_name_H-M   'P 1'
#
loop_
_entity.id
_entity.type
_entity.pdbx_description
1 polymer ?
#
loop_
_entity_poly.entity_id
_entity_poly.type
_entity_poly.pdbx_seq_one_letter_code
_entity_poly.pdbx_strand_id
1 'polypeptide(L)'
;MNAIPQDFEFWQDERMPYVETRRTCFSRTCYKSHSHPTFSIGAIDEGNSVFQSSFGTAQKISAGTLVIVPAHIEHSCNPLPDQAWSYQMLHLDISWLNQWYAEFQKEGFDLNLPQHRPLIIKDENLYQTFSDMNETLFDSKKLIFEKEQSLIYCLTQLLLPNFILEEIQKTQYLYESFLDLIHIIKSSERFISLEELAQQVGLSRYAIIRLFKANVGLTPHAFQINLKINQARAQLKQGIPLAELAVNLGFSDQSHFHKAFKAHTGITPRQFQLAAAQ
;
A
#
# COMPACT_ATOMS: atom_id res chain seq x y z
N MET A 1 13.01 32.34 -20.37
CA MET A 1 12.39 31.00 -20.27
C MET A 1 11.15 31.16 -19.43
N ASN A 2 9.97 30.83 -19.97
CA ASN A 2 8.73 30.88 -19.19
C ASN A 2 8.84 29.85 -18.06
N ALA A 3 8.62 30.28 -16.82
CA ALA A 3 8.65 29.38 -15.67
C ALA A 3 7.56 28.32 -15.84
N ILE A 4 7.94 27.04 -15.76
CA ILE A 4 6.97 25.95 -15.69
C ILE A 4 6.18 26.16 -14.38
N PRO A 5 4.84 26.29 -14.43
CA PRO A 5 4.05 26.49 -13.23
C PRO A 5 4.15 25.28 -12.31
N GLN A 6 4.20 25.54 -11.00
CA GLN A 6 4.15 24.48 -10.00
C GLN A 6 2.81 23.76 -10.09
N ASP A 7 2.86 22.42 -10.10
CA ASP A 7 1.69 21.56 -10.09
C ASP A 7 1.70 20.70 -8.82
N PHE A 8 0.53 20.37 -8.29
CA PHE A 8 0.41 19.46 -7.16
C PHE A 8 -0.86 18.62 -7.23
N GLU A 9 -0.72 17.35 -6.84
CA GLU A 9 -1.82 16.41 -6.69
C GLU A 9 -1.85 15.92 -5.24
N PHE A 10 -3.05 15.59 -4.77
CA PHE A 10 -3.29 15.16 -3.41
C PHE A 10 -4.23 13.96 -3.40
N TRP A 11 -3.90 12.96 -2.57
CA TRP A 11 -4.73 11.79 -2.38
C TRP A 11 -4.96 11.52 -0.89
N GLN A 12 -6.23 11.26 -0.58
CA GLN A 12 -6.74 10.79 0.71
C GLN A 12 -7.99 9.95 0.44
N ASP A 13 -8.30 9.01 1.33
CA ASP A 13 -9.50 8.18 1.23
C ASP A 13 -10.02 7.87 2.64
N GLU A 14 -11.32 8.07 2.89
CA GLU A 14 -11.93 7.86 4.22
C GLU A 14 -11.78 6.42 4.74
N ARG A 15 -11.58 5.46 3.82
CA ARG A 15 -11.37 4.04 4.17
C ARG A 15 -9.92 3.74 4.57
N MET A 16 -8.99 4.66 4.31
CA MET A 16 -7.59 4.62 4.76
C MET A 16 -7.23 5.96 5.43
N PRO A 17 -7.90 6.34 6.52
CA PRO A 17 -7.78 7.68 7.12
C PRO A 17 -6.41 7.95 7.76
N TYR A 18 -5.59 6.90 7.90
CA TYR A 18 -4.26 6.92 8.50
C TYR A 18 -3.15 7.28 7.51
N VAL A 19 -3.46 7.50 6.23
CA VAL A 19 -2.48 7.85 5.20
C VAL A 19 -2.97 8.99 4.32
N GLU A 20 -2.05 9.90 4.03
CA GLU A 20 -2.23 11.03 3.12
C GLU A 20 -1.00 11.11 2.22
N THR A 21 -1.17 11.41 0.93
CA THR A 21 -0.03 11.61 0.03
C THR A 21 -0.23 12.78 -0.90
N ARG A 22 0.89 13.42 -1.24
CA ARG A 22 0.97 14.55 -2.16
C ARG A 22 2.09 14.32 -3.18
N ARG A 23 1.86 14.78 -4.40
CA ARG A 23 2.89 14.92 -5.44
C ARG A 23 3.04 16.39 -5.77
N THR A 24 4.26 16.87 -5.95
CA THR A 24 4.53 18.25 -6.33
C THR A 24 5.58 18.28 -7.43
N CYS A 25 5.26 18.97 -8.52
CA CYS A 25 6.18 19.14 -9.65
C CYS A 25 6.67 20.58 -9.72
N PHE A 26 7.97 20.75 -9.99
CA PHE A 26 8.61 22.05 -10.20
C PHE A 26 8.40 23.07 -9.06
N SER A 27 8.34 22.59 -7.81
CA SER A 27 8.26 23.48 -6.64
C SER A 27 9.50 24.34 -6.54
N ARG A 28 9.32 25.63 -6.24
CA ARG A 28 10.39 26.56 -5.87
C ARG A 28 10.20 27.10 -4.45
N THR A 29 9.20 26.56 -3.74
CA THR A 29 8.79 27.06 -2.44
C THR A 29 9.83 26.68 -1.39
N CYS A 30 10.26 27.66 -0.61
CA CYS A 30 11.07 27.45 0.58
C CYS A 30 10.18 27.48 1.82
N TYR A 31 10.37 26.50 2.70
CA TYR A 31 9.70 26.36 3.97
C TYR A 31 10.65 26.74 5.11
N LYS A 32 10.08 27.37 6.14
CA LYS A 32 10.76 27.48 7.43
C LYS A 32 10.84 26.09 8.07
N SER A 33 11.82 25.90 8.94
CA SER A 33 11.85 24.77 9.88
C SER A 33 10.50 24.57 10.56
N HIS A 34 10.00 23.34 10.52
CA HIS A 34 8.69 22.97 11.05
C HIS A 34 8.68 21.50 11.51
N SER A 35 7.60 21.10 12.18
CA SER A 35 7.31 19.72 12.51
C SER A 35 5.81 19.46 12.39
N HIS A 36 5.42 18.19 12.33
CA HIS A 36 4.03 17.76 12.19
C HIS A 36 3.79 16.46 12.99
N PRO A 37 2.53 16.19 13.41
CA PRO A 37 2.22 15.02 14.24
C PRO A 37 2.28 13.68 13.49
N THR A 38 2.43 13.71 12.17
CA THR A 38 2.51 12.51 11.32
C THR A 38 3.94 12.02 11.17
N PHE A 39 4.13 10.73 10.99
CA PHE A 39 5.36 10.19 10.40
C PHE A 39 5.35 10.49 8.90
N SER A 40 6.47 10.91 8.32
CA SER A 40 6.50 11.28 6.90
C SER A 40 7.64 10.64 6.13
N ILE A 41 7.39 10.38 4.84
CA ILE A 41 8.37 9.85 3.90
C ILE A 41 8.29 10.72 2.63
N GLY A 42 9.38 11.43 2.34
CA GLY A 42 9.55 12.20 1.11
C GLY A 42 10.41 11.44 0.10
N ALA A 43 10.01 11.42 -1.17
CA ALA A 43 10.82 10.94 -2.28
C ALA A 43 11.11 12.08 -3.25
N ILE A 44 12.37 12.24 -3.65
CA ILE A 44 12.77 13.31 -4.57
C ILE A 44 12.80 12.72 -5.97
N ASP A 45 11.96 13.26 -6.86
CA ASP A 45 11.82 12.79 -8.24
C ASP A 45 12.77 13.53 -9.18
N GLU A 46 12.91 14.84 -8.98
CA GLU A 46 13.71 15.71 -9.84
C GLU A 46 14.34 16.85 -9.04
N GLY A 47 15.52 17.29 -9.47
CA GLY A 47 16.20 18.46 -8.92
C GLY A 47 16.98 18.17 -7.63
N ASN A 48 17.32 19.24 -6.92
CA ASN A 48 18.13 19.20 -5.70
C ASN A 48 17.46 20.00 -4.59
N SER A 49 17.61 19.52 -3.36
CA SER A 49 17.13 20.17 -2.15
C SER A 49 18.17 20.03 -1.05
N VAL A 50 18.05 20.85 0.00
CA VAL A 50 18.86 20.76 1.21
C VAL A 50 17.96 20.35 2.35
N PHE A 51 18.18 19.16 2.87
CA PHE A 51 17.60 18.68 4.11
C PHE A 51 18.31 19.32 5.30
N GLN A 52 17.55 19.84 6.25
CA GLN A 52 18.05 20.39 7.51
C GLN A 52 17.21 19.90 8.68
N SER A 53 17.85 19.64 9.81
CA SER A 53 17.22 19.31 11.08
C SER A 53 18.20 19.59 12.22
N SER A 54 17.72 19.94 13.41
CA SER A 54 18.55 20.14 14.60
C SER A 54 19.35 18.89 15.03
N PHE A 55 19.01 17.71 14.51
CA PHE A 55 19.64 16.43 14.85
C PHE A 55 20.88 16.10 13.99
N GLY A 56 21.26 16.95 13.05
CA GLY A 56 22.39 16.71 12.16
C GLY A 56 22.87 17.95 11.42
N THR A 57 23.84 17.75 10.53
CA THR A 57 24.27 18.80 9.60
C THR A 57 23.35 18.87 8.39
N ALA A 58 23.30 20.02 7.72
CA ALA A 58 22.56 20.15 6.48
C ALA A 58 23.10 19.19 5.41
N GLN A 59 22.21 18.45 4.74
CA GLN A 59 22.57 17.46 3.74
C GLN A 59 21.91 17.79 2.40
N LYS A 60 22.69 17.73 1.31
CA LYS A 60 22.14 17.85 -0.04
C LYS A 60 21.48 16.53 -0.42
N ILE A 61 20.25 16.63 -0.90
CA ILE A 61 19.45 15.51 -1.42
C ILE A 61 19.09 15.78 -2.88
N SER A 62 18.97 14.73 -3.67
CA SER A 62 18.71 14.80 -5.11
C SER A 62 17.74 13.71 -5.53
N ALA A 63 17.34 13.71 -6.81
CA ALA A 63 16.55 12.64 -7.42
C ALA A 63 17.00 11.23 -6.98
N GLY A 64 16.04 10.36 -6.69
CA GLY A 64 16.25 8.99 -6.20
C GLY A 64 16.53 8.87 -4.71
N THR A 65 16.41 9.97 -3.94
CA THR A 65 16.62 9.97 -2.49
C THR A 65 15.28 9.87 -1.76
N LEU A 66 15.22 9.05 -0.72
CA LEU A 66 14.15 9.00 0.25
C LEU A 66 14.57 9.70 1.55
N VAL A 67 13.65 10.46 2.14
CA VAL A 67 13.83 11.12 3.43
C VAL A 67 12.70 10.70 4.34
N ILE A 68 13.03 10.05 5.44
CA ILE A 68 12.08 9.63 6.47
C ILE A 68 12.19 10.59 7.64
N VAL A 69 11.08 11.19 8.03
CA VAL A 69 11.03 12.11 9.18
C VAL A 69 10.00 11.62 10.20
N PRO A 70 10.43 11.27 11.43
CA PRO A 70 9.51 10.84 12.49
C PRO A 70 8.56 11.95 12.92
N ALA A 71 7.44 11.55 13.52
CA ALA A 71 6.45 12.49 14.06
C ALA A 71 7.09 13.47 15.05
N HIS A 72 6.67 14.73 14.99
CA HIS A 72 7.12 15.85 15.83
C HIS A 72 8.60 16.26 15.69
N ILE A 73 9.36 15.64 14.78
CA ILE A 73 10.76 16.01 14.56
C ILE A 73 10.86 17.22 13.64
N GLU A 74 11.60 18.24 14.10
CA GLU A 74 11.89 19.45 13.33
C GLU A 74 12.72 19.12 12.09
N HIS A 75 12.31 19.69 10.96
CA HIS A 75 13.06 19.63 9.72
C HIS A 75 12.68 20.76 8.75
N SER A 76 13.49 20.89 7.69
CA SER A 76 13.11 21.59 6.47
C SER A 76 13.80 20.96 5.26
N CYS A 77 13.13 21.05 4.10
CA CYS A 77 13.67 20.63 2.81
C CYS A 77 13.45 21.77 1.82
N ASN A 78 14.52 22.43 1.41
CA ASN A 78 14.43 23.63 0.58
C ASN A 78 15.25 23.47 -0.72
N PRO A 79 14.70 23.88 -1.88
CA PRO A 79 15.45 23.87 -3.13
C PRO A 79 16.68 24.78 -3.02
N LEU A 80 17.69 24.50 -3.84
CA LEU A 80 18.80 25.42 -4.03
C LEU A 80 18.32 26.74 -4.68
N PRO A 81 19.02 27.87 -4.48
CA PRO A 81 18.67 29.15 -5.10
C PRO A 81 18.41 29.00 -6.61
N ASP A 82 17.29 29.56 -7.07
CA ASP A 82 16.82 29.55 -8.46
C ASP A 82 16.56 28.17 -9.08
N GLN A 83 16.58 27.10 -8.28
CA GLN A 83 16.24 25.74 -8.72
C GLN A 83 14.80 25.39 -8.37
N ALA A 84 14.22 24.50 -9.18
CA ALA A 84 12.97 23.82 -8.88
C ALA A 84 13.27 22.35 -8.56
N TRP A 85 12.36 21.71 -7.84
CA TRP A 85 12.43 20.29 -7.52
C TRP A 85 11.04 19.68 -7.54
N SER A 86 10.99 18.39 -7.85
CA SER A 86 9.77 17.59 -7.89
C SER A 86 9.90 16.48 -6.86
N TYR A 87 8.83 16.24 -6.10
CA TYR A 87 8.86 15.30 -4.99
C TYR A 87 7.47 14.74 -4.68
N GLN A 88 7.49 13.58 -4.05
CA GLN A 88 6.35 12.89 -3.46
C GLN A 88 6.47 12.97 -1.94
N MET A 89 5.35 13.13 -1.24
CA MET A 89 5.31 13.20 0.23
C MET A 89 4.17 12.33 0.75
N LEU A 90 4.50 11.34 1.55
CA LEU A 90 3.56 10.48 2.27
C LEU A 90 3.55 10.89 3.74
N HIS A 91 2.37 11.10 4.31
CA HIS A 91 2.14 11.31 5.73
C HIS A 91 1.33 10.13 6.29
N LEU A 92 1.76 9.63 7.46
CA LEU A 92 1.14 8.51 8.16
C LEU A 92 0.76 8.92 9.58
N ASP A 93 -0.44 8.52 10.00
CA ASP A 93 -0.86 8.62 11.39
C ASP A 93 0.06 7.75 12.27
N ILE A 94 0.60 8.36 13.32
CA ILE A 94 1.57 7.71 14.19
C ILE A 94 0.94 6.61 15.05
N SER A 95 -0.36 6.71 15.37
CA SER A 95 -1.06 5.71 16.18
C SER A 95 -1.27 4.43 15.39
N TRP A 96 -1.71 4.56 14.13
CA TRP A 96 -1.82 3.44 13.20
C TRP A 96 -0.46 2.80 12.92
N LEU A 97 0.59 3.61 12.70
CA LEU A 97 1.93 3.09 12.48
C LEU A 97 2.41 2.28 13.68
N ASN A 98 2.23 2.79 14.90
CA ASN A 98 2.56 2.06 16.13
C ASN A 98 1.78 0.75 16.29
N GLN A 99 0.49 0.74 15.93
CA GLN A 99 -0.32 -0.49 15.92
C GLN A 99 0.22 -1.49 14.90
N TRP A 100 0.57 -1.04 13.70
CA TRP A 100 1.19 -1.87 12.66
C TRP A 100 2.51 -2.47 13.14
N TYR A 101 3.36 -1.70 13.82
CA TYR A 101 4.59 -2.21 14.44
C TYR A 101 4.34 -3.28 15.51
N ALA A 102 3.32 -3.07 16.33
CA ALA A 102 2.95 -4.02 17.38
C ALA A 102 2.50 -5.39 16.83
N GLU A 103 2.06 -5.47 15.57
CA GLU A 103 1.76 -6.75 14.91
C GLU A 103 3.00 -7.65 14.85
N PHE A 104 4.17 -7.09 14.57
CA PHE A 104 5.43 -7.83 14.44
C PHE A 104 6.09 -8.14 15.80
N GLN A 105 5.92 -7.27 16.80
CA GLN A 105 6.40 -7.55 18.15
C GLN A 105 5.73 -8.80 18.75
N LYS A 106 4.44 -9.02 18.45
CA LYS A 106 3.72 -10.24 18.83
C LYS A 106 4.33 -11.50 18.21
N GLU A 107 4.95 -11.36 17.04
CA GLU A 107 5.66 -12.44 16.35
C GLU A 107 7.11 -12.61 16.86
N GLY A 108 7.52 -11.84 17.87
CA GLY A 108 8.84 -11.97 18.52
C GLY A 108 9.96 -11.15 17.85
N PHE A 109 9.62 -10.23 16.94
CA PHE A 109 10.62 -9.38 16.28
C PHE A 109 10.92 -8.14 17.11
N ASP A 110 12.22 -7.90 17.36
CA ASP A 110 12.71 -6.67 17.95
C ASP A 110 12.91 -5.61 16.84
N LEU A 111 12.00 -4.65 16.79
CA LEU A 111 11.98 -3.62 15.76
C LEU A 111 12.51 -2.30 16.30
N ASN A 112 13.74 -1.97 15.90
CA ASN A 112 14.35 -0.67 16.18
C ASN A 112 13.77 0.40 15.24
N LEU A 113 12.71 1.05 15.70
CA LEU A 113 12.15 2.21 15.03
C LEU A 113 13.13 3.40 15.07
N PRO A 114 13.31 4.15 13.97
CA PRO A 114 13.94 5.45 14.03
C PRO A 114 12.96 6.46 14.66
N GLN A 115 12.74 6.39 15.97
CA GLN A 115 11.75 7.24 16.66
C GLN A 115 12.25 8.67 16.90
N HIS A 116 13.54 8.94 16.71
CA HIS A 116 14.15 10.16 17.25
C HIS A 116 14.99 10.94 16.26
N ARG A 117 15.25 10.41 15.05
CA ARG A 117 16.12 11.07 14.07
C ARG A 117 15.62 10.83 12.65
N PRO A 118 15.69 11.86 11.78
CA PRO A 118 15.44 11.67 10.36
C PRO A 118 16.45 10.69 9.75
N LEU A 119 16.02 9.97 8.71
CA LEU A 119 16.87 9.10 7.92
C LEU A 119 16.87 9.55 6.46
N ILE A 120 18.04 9.55 5.85
CA ILE A 120 18.20 9.77 4.41
C ILE A 120 18.69 8.47 3.79
N ILE A 121 17.91 7.95 2.85
CA ILE A 121 18.14 6.67 2.20
C ILE A 121 18.35 6.93 0.71
N LYS A 122 19.47 6.45 0.17
CA LYS A 122 19.76 6.49 -1.26
C LYS A 122 19.89 5.06 -1.77
N ASP A 123 18.75 4.50 -2.13
CA ASP A 123 18.61 3.14 -2.65
C ASP A 123 17.54 3.14 -3.74
N GLU A 124 17.93 2.70 -4.95
CA GLU A 124 17.08 2.74 -6.15
C GLU A 124 15.87 1.82 -6.03
N ASN A 125 16.02 0.65 -5.41
CA ASN A 125 14.94 -0.32 -5.25
C ASN A 125 13.90 0.18 -4.25
N LEU A 126 14.34 0.76 -3.13
CA LEU A 126 13.45 1.35 -2.14
C LEU A 126 12.72 2.58 -2.70
N TYR A 127 13.43 3.43 -3.45
CA TYR A 127 12.81 4.56 -4.13
C TYR A 127 11.74 4.13 -5.13
N GLN A 128 12.02 3.11 -5.96
CA GLN A 128 11.05 2.58 -6.92
C GLN A 128 9.86 1.95 -6.20
N THR A 129 10.11 1.18 -5.13
CA THR A 129 9.04 0.57 -4.30
C THR A 129 8.12 1.63 -3.73
N PHE A 130 8.66 2.75 -3.24
CA PHE A 130 7.87 3.87 -2.75
C PHE A 130 7.07 4.55 -3.87
N SER A 131 7.70 4.78 -5.02
CA SER A 131 7.05 5.43 -6.17
C SER A 131 5.90 4.60 -6.73
N ASP A 132 6.10 3.28 -6.91
CA ASP A 132 5.06 2.34 -7.37
C ASP A 132 3.88 2.27 -6.39
N MET A 133 4.18 2.31 -5.09
CA MET A 133 3.15 2.37 -4.05
C MET A 133 2.35 3.66 -4.17
N ASN A 134 3.02 4.80 -4.31
CA ASN A 134 2.34 6.07 -4.45
C ASN A 134 1.51 6.12 -5.75
N GLU A 135 2.00 5.57 -6.86
CA GLU A 135 1.21 5.42 -8.10
C GLU A 135 -0.05 4.59 -7.88
N THR A 136 0.05 3.51 -7.12
CA THR A 136 -1.10 2.70 -6.73
C THR A 136 -2.10 3.50 -5.89
N LEU A 137 -1.65 4.37 -4.98
CA LEU A 137 -2.52 5.27 -4.20
C LEU A 137 -3.24 6.28 -5.10
N PHE A 138 -2.61 6.85 -6.13
CA PHE A 138 -3.26 7.80 -7.03
C PHE A 138 -4.14 7.15 -8.11
N ASP A 139 -3.95 5.87 -8.44
CA ASP A 139 -4.74 5.20 -9.49
C ASP A 139 -6.20 4.98 -9.06
N SER A 140 -7.13 5.74 -9.64
CA SER A 140 -8.57 5.64 -9.35
C SER A 140 -9.20 4.30 -9.76
N LYS A 141 -8.49 3.48 -10.54
CA LYS A 141 -8.93 2.14 -10.95
C LYS A 141 -8.58 1.08 -9.92
N LYS A 142 -7.62 1.38 -9.02
CA LYS A 142 -7.20 0.49 -7.95
C LYS A 142 -8.18 0.55 -6.80
N LEU A 143 -8.47 -0.62 -6.26
CA LEU A 143 -9.40 -0.75 -5.15
C LEU A 143 -8.67 -0.52 -3.84
N ILE A 144 -9.43 -0.18 -2.80
CA ILE A 144 -8.84 0.30 -1.54
C ILE A 144 -7.90 -0.72 -0.88
N PHE A 145 -8.24 -2.01 -0.94
CA PHE A 145 -7.38 -3.07 -0.41
C PHE A 145 -6.08 -3.26 -1.22
N GLU A 146 -6.03 -2.90 -2.52
CA GLU A 146 -4.79 -2.97 -3.31
C GLU A 146 -3.86 -1.86 -2.86
N LYS A 147 -4.45 -0.68 -2.60
CA LYS A 147 -3.75 0.49 -2.06
C LYS A 147 -3.18 0.17 -0.67
N GLU A 148 -3.99 -0.33 0.25
CA GLU A 148 -3.54 -0.73 1.60
C GLU A 148 -2.44 -1.79 1.53
N GLN A 149 -2.60 -2.81 0.72
CA GLN A 149 -1.58 -3.85 0.56
C GLN A 149 -0.26 -3.31 0.00
N SER A 150 -0.33 -2.41 -0.97
CA SER A 150 0.84 -1.76 -1.56
C SER A 150 1.57 -0.89 -0.54
N LEU A 151 0.81 -0.14 0.27
CA LEU A 151 1.35 0.64 1.39
C LEU A 151 2.07 -0.26 2.40
N ILE A 152 1.41 -1.32 2.89
CA ILE A 152 2.00 -2.25 3.87
C ILE A 152 3.28 -2.88 3.32
N TYR A 153 3.27 -3.31 2.05
CA TYR A 153 4.46 -3.86 1.41
C TYR A 153 5.62 -2.85 1.40
N CYS A 154 5.36 -1.61 0.97
CA CYS A 154 6.36 -0.54 0.93
C CYS A 154 6.93 -0.24 2.32
N LEU A 155 6.09 -0.08 3.34
CA LEU A 155 6.53 0.20 4.71
C LEU A 155 7.37 -0.94 5.27
N THR A 156 7.03 -2.19 4.99
CA THR A 156 7.87 -3.32 5.41
C THR A 156 9.25 -3.26 4.77
N GLN A 157 9.37 -2.97 3.46
CA GLN A 157 10.67 -2.86 2.81
C GLN A 157 11.51 -1.70 3.38
N LEU A 158 10.88 -0.56 3.63
CA LEU A 158 11.57 0.64 4.10
C LEU A 158 11.99 0.56 5.56
N LEU A 159 11.11 0.04 6.40
CA LEU A 159 11.26 0.17 7.85
C LEU A 159 11.67 -1.13 8.54
N LEU A 160 11.53 -2.27 7.85
CA LEU A 160 11.90 -3.59 8.35
C LEU A 160 12.84 -4.33 7.38
N PRO A 161 14.00 -3.73 7.00
CA PRO A 161 14.86 -4.29 5.96
C PRO A 161 15.47 -5.67 6.32
N ASN A 162 15.61 -5.96 7.61
CA ASN A 162 16.11 -7.26 8.10
C ASN A 162 14.99 -8.28 8.38
N PHE A 163 13.73 -7.94 8.07
CA PHE A 163 12.61 -8.83 8.31
C PHE A 163 12.56 -9.90 7.20
N ILE A 164 13.28 -10.99 7.44
CA ILE A 164 13.31 -12.15 6.56
C ILE A 164 12.27 -13.16 7.05
N LEU A 165 11.09 -13.14 6.44
CA LEU A 165 10.03 -14.12 6.72
C LEU A 165 10.47 -15.58 6.53
N GLU A 166 11.50 -15.80 5.70
CA GLU A 166 12.08 -17.13 5.46
C GLU A 166 12.82 -17.67 6.71
N GLU A 167 13.17 -16.82 7.67
CA GLU A 167 13.70 -17.20 8.99
C GLU A 167 12.60 -17.44 10.04
N ILE A 168 11.34 -17.13 9.73
CA ILE A 168 10.22 -17.70 10.51
C ILE A 168 10.22 -19.19 10.23
N GLN A 169 10.76 -19.95 11.18
CA GLN A 169 11.01 -21.39 11.04
C GLN A 169 9.79 -22.13 10.46
N LYS A 170 10.02 -22.73 9.29
CA LYS A 170 9.21 -23.75 8.61
C LYS A 170 8.66 -24.82 9.60
N THR A 171 7.47 -25.40 9.48
CA THR A 171 6.60 -25.54 8.29
C THR A 171 5.14 -25.93 8.60
N GLN A 172 4.77 -26.26 9.84
CA GLN A 172 3.42 -26.81 10.11
C GLN A 172 2.44 -25.74 10.60
N TYR A 173 2.84 -24.93 11.59
CA TYR A 173 1.95 -23.95 12.21
C TYR A 173 1.47 -22.87 11.24
N LEU A 174 2.36 -22.33 10.40
CA LEU A 174 1.98 -21.34 9.39
C LEU A 174 1.15 -21.92 8.24
N TYR A 175 1.27 -23.22 7.95
CA TYR A 175 0.40 -23.87 6.98
C TYR A 175 -1.02 -24.02 7.55
N GLU A 176 -1.17 -24.37 8.82
CA GLU A 176 -2.47 -24.34 9.51
C GLU A 176 -3.05 -22.92 9.52
N SER A 177 -2.27 -21.90 9.88
CA SER A 177 -2.73 -20.50 9.79
C SER A 177 -3.12 -20.10 8.37
N PHE A 178 -2.41 -20.59 7.34
CA PHE A 178 -2.79 -20.37 5.95
C PHE A 178 -4.10 -21.10 5.60
N LEU A 179 -4.31 -22.33 6.05
CA LEU A 179 -5.57 -23.05 5.88
C LEU A 179 -6.72 -22.36 6.60
N ASP A 180 -6.50 -21.83 7.80
CA ASP A 180 -7.46 -21.02 8.55
C ASP A 180 -7.83 -19.76 7.77
N LEU A 181 -6.84 -19.02 7.25
CA LEU A 181 -7.07 -17.86 6.39
C LEU A 181 -7.90 -18.23 5.15
N ILE A 182 -7.61 -19.36 4.51
CA ILE A 182 -8.37 -19.86 3.36
C ILE A 182 -9.79 -20.23 3.77
N HIS A 183 -9.98 -20.85 4.94
CA HIS A 183 -11.29 -21.21 5.47
C HIS A 183 -12.13 -19.95 5.74
N ILE A 184 -11.58 -18.99 6.47
CA ILE A 184 -12.18 -17.68 6.78
C ILE A 184 -12.61 -16.96 5.49
N ILE A 185 -11.72 -16.90 4.50
CA ILE A 185 -12.04 -16.27 3.21
C ILE A 185 -13.15 -17.02 2.47
N LYS A 186 -13.11 -18.35 2.45
CA LYS A 186 -14.10 -19.16 1.73
C LYS A 186 -15.48 -19.13 2.37
N SER A 187 -15.56 -18.98 3.69
CA SER A 187 -16.81 -18.90 4.43
C SER A 187 -17.44 -17.51 4.40
N SER A 188 -16.70 -16.47 3.99
CA SER A 188 -17.21 -15.10 3.93
C SER A 188 -17.95 -14.77 2.63
N GLU A 189 -19.12 -14.14 2.77
CA GLU A 189 -19.89 -13.59 1.65
C GLU A 189 -19.31 -12.27 1.14
N ARG A 190 -18.61 -11.51 2.00
CA ARG A 190 -17.94 -10.24 1.64
C ARG A 190 -16.43 -10.38 1.52
N PHE A 191 -15.79 -9.38 0.92
CA PHE A 191 -14.35 -9.21 1.05
C PHE A 191 -13.97 -8.89 2.50
N ILE A 192 -12.92 -9.55 2.97
CA ILE A 192 -12.33 -9.39 4.30
C ILE A 192 -11.08 -8.54 4.15
N SER A 193 -10.95 -7.51 5.00
CA SER A 193 -9.76 -6.65 5.01
C SER A 193 -8.53 -7.40 5.54
N LEU A 194 -7.33 -6.89 5.24
CA LEU A 194 -6.11 -7.46 5.79
C LEU A 194 -6.06 -7.35 7.31
N GLU A 195 -6.55 -6.25 7.87
CA GLU A 195 -6.62 -6.05 9.33
C GLU A 195 -7.51 -7.09 10.01
N GLU A 196 -8.70 -7.37 9.45
CA GLU A 196 -9.58 -8.39 10.00
C GLU A 196 -8.98 -9.78 9.95
N LEU A 197 -8.31 -10.14 8.85
CA LEU A 197 -7.57 -11.40 8.75
C LEU A 197 -6.46 -11.48 9.80
N ALA A 198 -5.66 -10.41 9.94
CA ALA A 198 -4.58 -10.31 10.92
C ALA A 198 -5.07 -10.52 12.35
N GLN A 199 -6.18 -9.88 12.71
CA GLN A 199 -6.79 -10.02 14.03
C GLN A 199 -7.28 -11.45 14.32
N GLN A 200 -7.85 -12.14 13.33
CA GLN A 200 -8.42 -13.48 13.51
C GLN A 200 -7.36 -14.57 13.69
N VAL A 201 -6.23 -14.48 12.99
CA VAL A 201 -5.17 -15.51 13.04
C VAL A 201 -3.95 -15.11 13.87
N GLY A 202 -3.92 -13.87 14.38
CA GLY A 202 -2.82 -13.37 15.21
C GLY A 202 -1.51 -13.15 14.45
N LEU A 203 -1.57 -12.97 13.13
CA LEU A 203 -0.43 -12.69 12.26
C LEU A 203 -0.44 -11.23 11.81
N SER A 204 0.74 -10.67 11.54
CA SER A 204 0.88 -9.37 10.91
C SER A 204 0.31 -9.38 9.50
N ARG A 205 -0.18 -8.21 9.06
CA ARG A 205 -0.74 -8.04 7.71
C ARG A 205 0.29 -8.38 6.62
N TYR A 206 1.55 -8.05 6.85
CA TYR A 206 2.63 -8.41 5.92
C TYR A 206 2.90 -9.92 5.86
N ALA A 207 2.89 -10.62 7.01
CA ALA A 207 3.01 -12.09 7.04
C ALA A 207 1.88 -12.74 6.21
N ILE A 208 0.65 -12.27 6.35
CA ILE A 208 -0.49 -12.75 5.55
C ILE A 208 -0.27 -12.53 4.04
N ILE A 209 0.16 -11.34 3.61
CA ILE A 209 0.44 -11.05 2.20
C ILE A 209 1.47 -12.04 1.64
N ARG A 210 2.55 -12.28 2.38
CA ARG A 210 3.62 -13.19 1.99
C ARG A 210 3.20 -14.67 2.03
N LEU A 211 2.38 -15.09 2.99
CA LEU A 211 1.82 -16.45 3.04
C LEU A 211 1.00 -16.77 1.78
N PHE A 212 0.15 -15.85 1.34
CA PHE A 212 -0.61 -16.03 0.10
C PHE A 212 0.31 -16.06 -1.12
N LYS A 213 1.30 -15.15 -1.20
CA LYS A 213 2.26 -15.13 -2.30
C LYS A 213 3.07 -16.43 -2.38
N ALA A 214 3.52 -16.95 -1.24
CA ALA A 214 4.34 -18.15 -1.17
C ALA A 214 3.55 -19.44 -1.45
N ASN A 215 2.31 -19.55 -0.97
CA ASN A 215 1.54 -20.79 -1.08
C ASN A 215 0.66 -20.86 -2.33
N VAL A 216 0.17 -19.73 -2.85
CA VAL A 216 -0.75 -19.71 -4.02
C VAL A 216 -0.36 -18.69 -5.09
N GLY A 217 0.75 -17.97 -4.96
CA GLY A 217 1.23 -16.98 -5.94
C GLY A 217 0.41 -15.68 -6.01
N LEU A 218 -0.75 -15.65 -5.35
CA LEU A 218 -1.66 -14.52 -5.31
C LEU A 218 -1.46 -13.70 -4.04
N THR A 219 -1.93 -12.47 -4.04
CA THR A 219 -2.09 -11.71 -2.80
C THR A 219 -3.41 -12.10 -2.12
N PRO A 220 -3.60 -11.86 -0.82
CA PRO A 220 -4.83 -12.24 -0.11
C PRO A 220 -6.07 -11.69 -0.79
N HIS A 221 -6.03 -10.43 -1.22
CA HIS A 221 -7.12 -9.86 -1.95
C HIS A 221 -7.30 -10.47 -3.37
N ALA A 222 -6.23 -10.63 -4.15
CA ALA A 222 -6.33 -11.24 -5.48
C ALA A 222 -6.88 -12.67 -5.41
N PHE A 223 -6.57 -13.40 -4.34
CA PHE A 223 -7.16 -14.70 -4.05
C PHE A 223 -8.67 -14.60 -3.80
N GLN A 224 -9.12 -13.64 -2.99
CA GLN A 224 -10.56 -13.39 -2.76
C GLN A 224 -11.29 -13.11 -4.08
N ILE A 225 -10.76 -12.23 -4.95
CA ILE A 225 -11.36 -11.99 -6.26
C ILE A 225 -11.41 -13.26 -7.10
N ASN A 226 -10.31 -13.99 -7.19
CA ASN A 226 -10.26 -15.23 -7.96
C ASN A 226 -11.34 -16.22 -7.49
N LEU A 227 -11.50 -16.37 -6.18
CA LEU A 227 -12.54 -17.20 -5.58
C LEU A 227 -13.94 -16.72 -5.98
N LYS A 228 -14.24 -15.43 -5.79
CA LYS A 228 -15.56 -14.84 -6.15
C LYS A 228 -15.84 -14.95 -7.65
N ILE A 229 -14.85 -14.77 -8.52
CA ILE A 229 -15.02 -14.97 -9.97
C ILE A 229 -15.29 -16.43 -10.31
N ASN A 230 -14.64 -17.39 -9.66
CA ASN A 230 -14.96 -18.80 -9.88
C ASN A 230 -16.38 -19.15 -9.42
N GLN A 231 -16.85 -18.59 -8.31
CA GLN A 231 -18.26 -18.68 -7.88
C GLN A 231 -19.20 -18.04 -8.91
N ALA A 232 -18.86 -16.86 -9.41
CA ALA A 232 -19.62 -16.16 -10.45
C ALA A 232 -19.79 -17.02 -11.71
N ARG A 233 -18.72 -17.67 -12.17
CA ARG A 233 -18.76 -18.56 -13.34
C ARG A 233 -19.75 -19.71 -13.16
N ALA A 234 -19.87 -20.27 -11.96
CA ALA A 234 -20.85 -21.33 -11.67
C ALA A 234 -22.29 -20.80 -11.65
N GLN A 235 -22.49 -19.63 -11.04
CA GLN A 235 -23.81 -19.00 -10.90
C GLN A 235 -24.35 -18.42 -12.21
N LEU A 236 -23.49 -17.87 -13.08
CA LEU A 236 -23.90 -17.37 -14.40
C LEU A 236 -24.46 -18.47 -15.30
N LYS A 237 -23.94 -19.70 -15.19
CA LYS A 237 -24.47 -20.86 -15.92
C LYS A 237 -25.91 -21.21 -15.54
N GLN A 238 -26.33 -20.79 -14.35
CA GLN A 238 -27.69 -21.02 -13.83
C GLN A 238 -28.65 -19.87 -14.20
N GLY A 239 -28.19 -18.85 -14.95
CA GLY A 239 -29.05 -17.75 -15.38
C GLY A 239 -29.21 -16.61 -14.39
N ILE A 240 -28.45 -16.58 -13.29
CA ILE A 240 -28.58 -15.55 -12.25
C ILE A 240 -28.28 -14.15 -12.83
N PRO A 241 -29.11 -13.12 -12.54
CA PRO A 241 -28.89 -11.75 -13.00
C PRO A 241 -27.57 -11.14 -12.51
N LEU A 242 -26.91 -10.36 -13.37
CA LEU A 242 -25.58 -9.78 -13.07
C LEU A 242 -25.56 -8.83 -11.86
N ALA A 243 -26.62 -8.05 -11.68
CA ALA A 243 -26.71 -7.10 -10.59
C ALA A 243 -26.83 -7.82 -9.23
N GLU A 244 -27.66 -8.86 -9.19
CA GLU A 244 -27.80 -9.73 -8.02
C GLU A 244 -26.48 -10.45 -7.71
N LEU A 245 -25.82 -10.99 -8.74
CA LEU A 245 -24.56 -11.68 -8.59
C LEU A 245 -23.44 -10.79 -8.04
N ALA A 246 -23.38 -9.52 -8.45
CA ALA A 246 -22.40 -8.56 -7.93
C ALA A 246 -22.57 -8.36 -6.42
N VAL A 247 -23.80 -8.15 -5.96
CA VAL A 247 -24.12 -7.96 -4.53
C VAL A 247 -23.85 -9.24 -3.74
N ASN A 248 -24.34 -10.39 -4.20
CA ASN A 248 -24.21 -11.68 -3.50
C ASN A 248 -22.75 -12.13 -3.35
N LEU A 249 -21.87 -11.72 -4.27
CA LEU A 249 -20.44 -12.02 -4.21
C LEU A 249 -19.63 -10.95 -3.44
N GLY A 250 -20.29 -9.92 -2.91
CA GLY A 250 -19.68 -8.89 -2.09
C GLY A 250 -18.97 -7.78 -2.87
N PHE A 251 -19.22 -7.63 -4.18
CA PHE A 251 -18.69 -6.50 -4.94
C PHE A 251 -19.43 -5.21 -4.57
N SER A 252 -18.69 -4.09 -4.55
CA SER A 252 -19.24 -2.75 -4.27
C SER A 252 -20.36 -2.36 -5.24
N ASP A 253 -20.22 -2.76 -6.49
CA ASP A 253 -21.14 -2.44 -7.57
C ASP A 253 -20.92 -3.37 -8.77
N GLN A 254 -21.89 -3.35 -9.70
CA GLN A 254 -21.85 -4.15 -10.92
C GLN A 254 -20.66 -3.80 -11.83
N SER A 255 -20.21 -2.54 -11.85
CA SER A 255 -19.10 -2.11 -12.72
C SER A 255 -17.78 -2.72 -12.25
N HIS A 256 -17.56 -2.75 -10.94
CA HIS A 256 -16.43 -3.42 -10.31
C HIS A 256 -16.47 -4.92 -10.61
N PHE A 257 -17.60 -5.60 -10.36
CA PHE A 257 -17.75 -7.02 -10.72
C PHE A 257 -17.45 -7.28 -12.19
N HIS A 258 -18.01 -6.47 -13.10
CA HIS A 258 -17.82 -6.61 -14.54
C HIS A 258 -16.34 -6.49 -14.95
N LYS A 259 -15.63 -5.49 -14.40
CA LYS A 259 -14.19 -5.31 -14.65
C LYS A 259 -13.37 -6.49 -14.13
N ALA A 260 -13.62 -6.91 -12.89
CA ALA A 260 -12.93 -8.04 -12.28
C ALA A 260 -13.16 -9.32 -13.10
N PHE A 261 -14.40 -9.61 -13.47
CA PHE A 261 -14.75 -10.78 -14.27
C PHE A 261 -14.06 -10.78 -15.64
N LYS A 262 -14.11 -9.65 -16.35
CA LYS A 262 -13.45 -9.51 -17.65
C LYS A 262 -11.93 -9.67 -17.53
N ALA A 263 -11.31 -9.09 -16.51
CA ALA A 263 -9.87 -9.23 -16.28
C ALA A 263 -9.45 -10.69 -16.04
N HIS A 264 -10.29 -11.49 -15.38
CA HIS A 264 -9.98 -12.88 -15.03
C HIS A 264 -10.39 -13.91 -16.10
N THR A 265 -11.36 -13.59 -16.95
CA THR A 265 -11.92 -14.54 -17.94
C THR A 265 -11.69 -14.13 -19.39
N GLY A 266 -11.22 -12.91 -19.65
CA GLY A 266 -11.01 -12.35 -20.99
C GLY A 266 -12.29 -11.85 -21.67
N ILE A 267 -13.48 -12.19 -21.16
CA ILE A 267 -14.79 -11.83 -21.74
C ILE A 267 -15.72 -11.22 -20.69
N THR A 268 -16.77 -10.53 -21.13
CA THR A 268 -17.76 -9.96 -20.22
C THR A 268 -18.64 -11.04 -19.58
N PRO A 269 -19.20 -10.82 -18.37
CA PRO A 269 -20.16 -11.74 -17.74
C PRO A 269 -21.31 -12.14 -18.66
N ARG A 270 -21.85 -11.18 -19.44
CA ARG A 270 -22.95 -11.44 -20.39
C ARG A 270 -22.52 -12.34 -21.53
N GLN A 271 -21.33 -12.12 -22.11
CA GLN A 271 -20.78 -13.01 -23.14
C GLN A 271 -20.56 -14.41 -22.59
N PHE A 272 -20.04 -14.53 -21.36
CA PHE A 272 -19.86 -15.83 -20.69
C PHE A 272 -21.19 -16.55 -20.48
N GLN A 273 -22.22 -15.86 -20.00
CA GLN A 273 -23.56 -16.41 -19.79
C GLN A 273 -24.19 -16.92 -21.09
N LEU A 274 -24.10 -16.14 -22.17
CA LEU A 274 -24.61 -16.55 -23.49
C LEU A 274 -23.86 -17.77 -24.05
N ALA A 275 -22.53 -17.82 -23.90
CA ALA A 275 -21.72 -18.94 -24.36
C ALA A 275 -21.97 -20.22 -23.54
N ALA A 276 -22.33 -20.11 -22.27
CA ALA A 276 -22.58 -21.25 -21.40
C ALA A 276 -24.01 -21.80 -21.48
N ALA A 277 -24.93 -21.06 -22.10
CA ALA A 277 -26.31 -21.49 -22.36
C ALA A 277 -26.47 -22.24 -23.69
N GLN A 278 -25.37 -22.41 -24.45
CA GLN A 278 -25.27 -23.22 -25.67
C GLN A 278 -24.75 -24.61 -25.33
#